data_AF-X1CL51-F1
#
_entry.id   AF-X1CL51-F1
#
_cell.length_a   1.000
_cell.length_b   1.000
_cell.length_c   1.000
_cell.angle_alpha   90.00
_cell.angle_beta   90.00
_cell.angle_gamma   90.00
#
_symmetry.space_group_name_H-M   'P 1'
#
loop_
_entity.id
_entity.type
_entity.pdbx_description
1 polymer ?
#
loop_
_entity_poly.entity_id
_entity_poly.type
_entity_poly.pdbx_seq_one_letter_code
_entity_poly.pdbx_strand_id
1 'polypeptide(L)'
;NLSLDRHSVINEPFDTKVGTWAVCGFPDEFTKEQESIGCFDAIKRYEGNCLLGAIHKEYSSGNYDYLELIADYQNDLPLSFGGISGGGLWHIVLEQPPQGCIRVKAMILSGVVFYQSAPENNIRSIKCHGRISVYRMAYEHITGFFNS
;
A
#
# COMPACT_ATOMS: atom_id res chain seq x y z
N ASN A 1 14.57 -6.16 4.14
CA ASN A 1 14.84 -6.17 5.60
C ASN A 1 14.36 -4.81 6.14
N LEU A 2 13.29 -4.76 6.93
CA LEU A 2 12.67 -3.51 7.37
C LEU A 2 13.60 -2.64 8.25
N SER A 3 14.62 -3.22 8.88
CA SER A 3 15.51 -2.50 9.79
C SER A 3 16.63 -1.71 9.10
N LEU A 4 17.05 -2.12 7.90
CA LEU A 4 18.21 -1.52 7.22
C LEU A 4 17.96 -0.06 6.81
N ASP A 5 16.72 0.27 6.44
CA ASP A 5 16.34 1.61 5.95
C ASP A 5 15.38 2.34 6.90
N ARG A 6 15.17 1.83 8.11
CA ARG A 6 14.19 2.41 9.07
C ARG A 6 14.46 3.88 9.36
N HIS A 7 15.71 4.24 9.62
CA HIS A 7 16.07 5.60 10.02
C HIS A 7 15.77 6.60 8.90
N SER A 8 16.22 6.31 7.67
CA SER A 8 16.00 7.19 6.52
C SER A 8 14.52 7.28 6.14
N VAL A 9 13.79 6.16 6.15
CA VAL A 9 12.35 6.14 5.81
C VAL A 9 11.51 6.98 6.78
N ILE A 10 11.87 7.01 8.07
CA ILE A 10 11.14 7.79 9.09
C ILE A 10 11.60 9.25 9.12
N ASN A 11 12.92 9.50 9.13
CA ASN A 11 13.47 10.82 9.45
C ASN A 11 13.80 11.66 8.21
N GLU A 12 14.04 11.02 7.07
CA GLU A 12 14.38 11.67 5.80
C GLU A 12 13.51 11.12 4.65
N PRO A 13 12.17 11.15 4.81
CA PRO A 13 11.27 10.63 3.79
C PRO A 13 11.40 11.39 2.48
N PHE A 14 11.38 10.67 1.35
CA PHE A 14 11.09 11.31 0.06
C PHE A 14 9.72 11.98 0.12
N ASP A 15 9.63 13.18 -0.46
CA ASP A 15 8.39 13.94 -0.65
C ASP A 15 7.36 13.05 -1.36
N THR A 16 6.14 13.01 -0.82
CA THR A 16 5.06 12.15 -1.31
C THR A 16 4.59 12.49 -2.73
N LYS A 17 4.98 13.66 -3.26
CA LYS A 17 4.72 14.09 -4.63
C LYS A 17 5.78 13.62 -5.64
N VAL A 18 6.88 13.03 -5.20
CA VAL A 18 7.98 12.60 -6.08
C VAL A 18 7.83 11.14 -6.47
N GLY A 19 7.36 10.91 -7.70
CA GLY A 19 7.18 9.57 -8.26
C GLY A 19 5.71 9.17 -8.28
N THR A 20 5.42 7.91 -7.98
CA THR A 20 4.05 7.36 -7.96
C THR A 20 3.88 6.42 -6.77
N TRP A 21 2.63 6.08 -6.46
CA TRP A 21 2.28 5.17 -5.38
C TRP A 21 1.56 3.94 -5.92
N ALA A 22 1.79 2.80 -5.28
CA ALA A 22 1.14 1.54 -5.64
C ALA A 22 0.53 0.89 -4.40
N VAL A 23 -0.77 0.63 -4.42
CA VAL A 23 -1.44 -0.25 -3.46
C VAL A 23 -1.42 -1.66 -4.04
N CYS A 24 -0.72 -2.58 -3.38
CA CYS A 24 -0.65 -3.98 -3.82
C CYS A 24 -1.31 -4.91 -2.80
N GLY A 25 -2.20 -5.77 -3.28
CA GLY A 25 -2.89 -6.77 -2.46
C GLY A 25 -3.78 -7.66 -3.30
N PHE A 26 -4.67 -8.40 -2.64
CA PHE A 26 -5.56 -9.37 -3.27
C PHE A 26 -7.02 -8.98 -3.01
N PRO A 27 -7.69 -8.30 -3.95
CA PRO A 27 -9.12 -8.06 -3.85
C PRO A 27 -9.86 -9.39 -3.74
N ASP A 28 -10.71 -9.54 -2.73
CA ASP A 28 -11.48 -10.76 -2.49
C ASP A 28 -12.35 -11.13 -3.69
N GLU A 29 -12.91 -10.13 -4.37
CA GLU A 29 -13.72 -10.31 -5.57
C GLU A 29 -12.98 -10.93 -6.76
N PHE A 30 -11.64 -10.91 -6.77
CA PHE A 30 -10.84 -11.59 -7.78
C PHE A 30 -10.46 -13.02 -7.37
N THR A 31 -10.87 -13.45 -6.18
CA THR A 31 -10.67 -14.82 -5.72
C THR A 31 -11.66 -15.75 -6.44
N LYS A 32 -11.13 -16.81 -7.03
CA LYS A 32 -11.93 -17.79 -7.77
C LYS A 32 -11.73 -19.17 -7.17
N GLU A 33 -12.83 -19.86 -6.92
CA GLU A 33 -12.82 -21.29 -6.66
C GLU A 33 -12.95 -22.01 -8.00
N GLN A 34 -12.09 -23.00 -8.23
CA GLN A 34 -12.05 -23.78 -9.45
C GLN A 34 -12.41 -25.22 -9.16
N GLU A 35 -12.96 -25.90 -10.17
CA GLU A 35 -13.25 -27.32 -10.10
C GLU A 35 -11.97 -28.14 -9.83
N SER A 36 -12.16 -29.29 -9.17
CA SER A 36 -11.10 -30.24 -8.82
C SER A 36 -10.31 -30.66 -10.07
N ILE A 37 -8.98 -30.48 -10.07
CA ILE A 37 -8.10 -30.96 -11.15
C ILE A 37 -7.20 -32.05 -10.59
N GLY A 38 -7.22 -33.23 -11.21
CA GLY A 38 -6.37 -34.36 -10.83
C GLY A 38 -6.76 -34.93 -9.45
N CYS A 39 -5.80 -34.96 -8.52
CA CYS A 39 -5.97 -35.47 -7.16
C CYS A 39 -6.26 -34.38 -6.11
N PHE A 40 -6.51 -33.14 -6.53
CA PHE A 40 -6.88 -32.06 -5.61
C PHE A 40 -8.38 -31.96 -5.46
N ASP A 41 -8.87 -32.04 -4.22
CA ASP A 41 -10.31 -31.95 -3.92
C ASP A 41 -10.87 -30.55 -4.16
N ALA A 42 -10.06 -29.50 -4.01
CA ALA A 42 -10.44 -28.11 -4.28
C ALA A 42 -9.24 -27.27 -4.74
N ILE A 43 -9.49 -26.29 -5.61
CA ILE A 43 -8.49 -25.32 -6.06
C ILE A 43 -9.01 -23.90 -5.82
N LYS A 44 -8.21 -23.07 -5.16
CA LYS A 44 -8.52 -21.66 -4.92
C LYS A 44 -7.44 -20.79 -5.55
N ARG A 45 -7.85 -19.92 -6.46
CA ARG A 45 -6.99 -18.98 -7.17
C ARG A 45 -7.16 -17.58 -6.58
N TYR A 46 -6.03 -16.95 -6.25
CA TYR A 46 -5.97 -15.56 -5.82
C TYR A 46 -5.31 -14.74 -6.93
N GLU A 47 -5.96 -13.66 -7.36
CA GLU A 47 -5.40 -12.75 -8.34
C GLU A 47 -5.03 -11.44 -7.63
N GLY A 48 -3.74 -11.10 -7.68
CA GLY A 48 -3.23 -9.87 -7.07
C GLY A 48 -3.51 -8.66 -7.96
N ASN A 49 -3.69 -7.51 -7.34
CA ASN A 49 -3.80 -6.22 -8.00
C ASN A 49 -2.72 -5.27 -7.46
N CYS A 50 -2.19 -4.41 -8.33
CA CYS A 50 -1.38 -3.26 -7.93
C CYS A 50 -1.99 -1.99 -8.54
N LEU A 51 -2.71 -1.24 -7.73
CA LEU A 51 -3.36 0.01 -8.12
C LEU A 51 -2.36 1.16 -8.02
N LEU A 52 -2.08 1.81 -9.15
CA LEU A 52 -1.26 3.02 -9.18
C LEU A 52 -2.08 4.26 -8.86
N GLY A 53 -1.49 5.20 -8.15
CA GLY A 53 -2.13 6.47 -7.81
C GLY A 53 -1.19 7.46 -7.14
N ALA A 54 -1.79 8.48 -6.54
CA ALA A 54 -1.10 9.49 -5.75
C ALA A 54 -1.73 9.58 -4.35
N ILE A 55 -0.96 10.08 -3.39
CA ILE A 55 -1.49 10.40 -2.06
C ILE A 55 -2.40 11.62 -2.18
N HIS A 56 -3.66 11.44 -1.81
CA HIS A 56 -4.64 12.50 -1.74
C HIS A 56 -4.55 13.25 -0.41
N LYS A 57 -4.32 12.52 0.68
CA LYS A 57 -4.26 13.08 2.02
C LYS A 57 -3.23 12.35 2.88
N GLU A 58 -2.53 13.13 3.68
CA GLU A 58 -1.62 12.66 4.72
C GLU A 58 -1.97 13.36 6.03
N TYR A 59 -2.03 12.61 7.13
CA TYR A 59 -2.31 13.16 8.47
C TYR A 59 -1.84 12.22 9.56
N SER A 60 -1.77 12.73 10.79
CA SER A 60 -1.43 11.94 11.97
C SER A 60 -2.57 11.99 12.99
N SER A 61 -2.73 10.92 13.76
CA SER A 61 -3.64 10.85 14.90
C SER A 61 -3.00 10.00 16.00
N GLY A 62 -2.69 10.65 17.14
CA GLY A 62 -1.92 10.03 18.21
C GLY A 62 -0.51 9.64 17.73
N ASN A 63 -0.14 8.38 17.95
CA ASN A 63 1.18 7.84 17.57
C ASN A 63 1.22 7.25 16.16
N TYR A 64 0.15 7.41 15.39
CA TYR A 64 -0.01 6.82 14.07
C TYR A 64 -0.12 7.91 13.01
N ASP A 65 0.46 7.62 11.85
CA ASP A 65 0.32 8.38 10.62
C ASP A 65 -0.54 7.60 9.61
N TYR A 66 -1.24 8.34 8.77
CA TYR A 66 -2.21 7.83 7.82
C TYR A 66 -2.02 8.48 6.46
N LEU A 67 -2.15 7.66 5.43
CA LEU A 67 -2.11 8.04 4.03
C LEU A 67 -3.41 7.59 3.37
N GLU A 68 -4.03 8.46 2.59
CA GLU A 68 -5.24 8.16 1.82
C GLU A 68 -4.98 8.31 0.34
N LEU A 69 -5.37 7.29 -0.43
CA LEU A 69 -5.42 7.30 -1.88
C LEU A 69 -6.87 7.34 -2.33
N ILE A 70 -7.08 7.86 -3.53
CA ILE A 70 -8.40 7.94 -4.15
C ILE A 70 -8.46 6.96 -5.32
N ALA A 71 -9.45 6.08 -5.28
CA ALA A 71 -9.88 5.25 -6.39
C ALA A 71 -11.07 5.93 -7.08
N ASP A 72 -10.86 6.35 -8.32
CA ASP A 72 -11.92 6.87 -9.19
C ASP A 72 -12.38 5.76 -10.14
N TYR A 73 -13.65 5.37 -10.00
CA TYR A 73 -14.29 4.29 -10.77
C TYR A 73 -14.56 4.64 -12.25
N GLN A 74 -14.02 5.74 -12.76
CA GLN A 74 -13.88 5.95 -14.21
C GLN A 74 -12.91 4.96 -14.88
N ASN A 75 -12.14 4.20 -14.12
CA ASN A 75 -11.22 3.17 -14.60
C ASN A 75 -11.71 1.75 -14.27
N ASP A 76 -11.16 0.73 -14.94
CA ASP A 76 -11.37 -0.70 -14.61
C ASP A 76 -10.75 -1.03 -13.23
N LEU A 77 -11.52 -0.75 -12.17
CA LEU A 77 -11.17 -0.99 -10.78
C LEU A 77 -12.09 -2.06 -10.18
N PRO A 78 -11.62 -2.81 -9.17
CA PRO A 78 -12.48 -3.71 -8.45
C PRO A 78 -13.62 -2.95 -7.76
N LEU A 79 -14.84 -3.51 -7.77
CA LEU A 79 -16.02 -2.90 -7.14
C LEU A 79 -15.80 -2.66 -5.64
N SER A 80 -15.00 -3.53 -5.02
CA SER A 80 -14.54 -3.43 -3.65
C SER A 80 -13.04 -3.76 -3.54
N PHE A 81 -12.32 -3.01 -2.71
CA PHE A 81 -10.95 -3.32 -2.30
C PHE A 81 -10.92 -4.20 -1.02
N GLY A 82 -12.06 -4.82 -0.67
CA GLY A 82 -12.13 -5.83 0.38
C GLY A 82 -11.13 -6.96 0.09
N GLY A 83 -10.48 -7.50 1.12
CA GLY A 83 -9.38 -8.46 0.96
C GLY A 83 -8.00 -7.83 0.79
N ILE A 84 -7.89 -6.54 0.44
CA ILE A 84 -6.59 -5.85 0.32
C ILE A 84 -6.01 -5.45 1.68
N SER A 85 -6.80 -5.47 2.76
CA SER A 85 -6.29 -5.16 4.11
C SER A 85 -5.05 -6.01 4.46
N GLY A 86 -3.99 -5.37 4.95
CA GLY A 86 -2.66 -5.98 5.11
C GLY A 86 -1.75 -5.85 3.88
N GLY A 87 -2.29 -5.44 2.74
CA GLY A 87 -1.56 -5.15 1.51
C GLY A 87 -0.62 -3.97 1.65
N GLY A 88 0.46 -3.97 0.86
CA GLY A 88 1.50 -2.96 0.93
C GLY A 88 1.13 -1.70 0.15
N LEU A 89 1.32 -0.54 0.77
CA LEU A 89 1.38 0.74 0.07
C LEU A 89 2.84 1.05 -0.24
N TRP A 90 3.19 1.05 -1.52
CA TRP A 90 4.55 1.29 -2.01
C TRP A 90 4.69 2.70 -2.58
N HIS A 91 5.74 3.41 -2.19
CA HIS A 91 6.18 4.64 -2.82
C HIS A 91 7.28 4.30 -3.84
N ILE A 92 7.00 4.51 -5.12
CA ILE A 92 7.90 4.28 -6.24
C ILE A 92 8.49 5.63 -6.63
N VAL A 93 9.66 5.94 -6.08
CA VAL A 93 10.35 7.21 -6.31
C VAL A 93 10.96 7.16 -7.71
N LEU A 94 10.57 8.12 -8.55
CA LEU A 94 11.07 8.26 -9.91
C LEU A 94 12.06 9.41 -9.98
N GLU A 95 13.08 9.28 -10.81
CA GLU A 95 13.98 10.38 -11.15
C GLU A 95 14.20 10.45 -12.66
N GLN A 96 14.37 11.66 -13.16
CA GLN A 96 14.75 11.92 -14.55
C GLN A 96 16.12 12.59 -14.59
N PRO A 97 17.17 11.88 -15.03
CA PRO A 97 18.48 12.48 -15.22
C PRO A 97 18.46 13.52 -16.36
N PRO A 98 19.36 14.53 -16.36
CA PRO A 98 19.35 15.63 -17.33
C PRO A 98 19.37 15.23 -18.82
N GLN A 99 19.90 14.06 -19.16
CA GLN A 99 19.91 13.52 -20.54
C GLN A 99 19.35 12.09 -20.62
N GLY A 100 18.51 11.68 -19.66
CA GLY A 100 18.11 10.28 -19.50
C GLY A 100 16.61 10.03 -19.54
N CYS A 101 16.27 8.74 -19.68
CA CYS A 101 14.92 8.24 -19.45
C CYS A 101 14.57 8.31 -17.94
N ILE A 102 13.27 8.44 -17.65
CA ILE A 102 12.75 8.27 -16.29
C ILE A 102 13.17 6.88 -15.79
N ARG A 103 13.73 6.83 -14.58
CA ARG A 103 14.12 5.58 -13.91
C ARG A 103 13.58 5.53 -12.49
N VAL A 104 13.37 4.31 -12.00
CA VAL A 104 13.04 4.08 -10.60
C VAL A 104 14.29 4.30 -9.75
N LYS A 105 14.23 5.28 -8.86
CA LYS A 105 15.28 5.60 -7.89
C LYS A 105 15.20 4.69 -6.67
N ALA A 106 13.99 4.48 -6.16
CA ALA A 106 13.73 3.66 -4.98
C ALA A 106 12.31 3.10 -5.00
N MET A 107 12.11 1.96 -4.35
CA MET A 107 10.80 1.39 -4.05
C MET A 107 10.71 1.15 -2.55
N ILE A 108 9.85 1.90 -1.87
CA ILE A 108 9.79 1.95 -0.42
C ILE A 108 8.40 1.49 0.01
N LEU A 109 8.32 0.39 0.76
CA LEU A 109 7.09 0.07 1.48
C LEU A 109 6.81 1.23 2.43
N SER A 110 5.82 2.05 2.13
CA SER A 110 5.55 3.30 2.84
C SER A 110 4.28 3.23 3.68
N GLY A 111 3.58 2.11 3.64
CA GLY A 111 2.43 1.89 4.47
C GLY A 111 1.79 0.52 4.28
N VAL A 112 0.71 0.29 5.02
CA VAL A 112 -0.10 -0.92 4.94
C VAL A 112 -1.58 -0.51 4.87
N VAL A 113 -2.30 -1.06 3.91
CA VAL A 113 -3.74 -0.83 3.73
C VAL A 113 -4.50 -1.46 4.89
N PHE A 114 -5.49 -0.76 5.44
CA PHE A 114 -6.34 -1.32 6.49
C PHE A 114 -7.84 -1.05 6.31
N TYR A 115 -8.21 -0.10 5.45
CA TYR A 115 -9.60 0.32 5.33
C TYR A 115 -9.92 0.93 3.96
N GLN A 116 -11.18 0.82 3.56
CA GLN A 116 -11.77 1.55 2.43
C GLN A 116 -13.05 2.27 2.87
N SER A 117 -13.32 3.47 2.37
CA SER A 117 -14.61 4.14 2.62
C SER A 117 -15.75 3.50 1.82
N ALA A 118 -16.99 3.88 2.09
CA ALA A 118 -18.07 3.75 1.11
C ALA A 118 -17.75 4.58 -0.15
N PRO A 119 -18.27 4.20 -1.34
CA PRO A 119 -18.12 5.02 -2.53
C PRO A 119 -19.07 6.23 -2.45
N GLU A 120 -18.58 7.40 -2.81
CA GLU A 120 -19.36 8.64 -2.91
C GLU A 120 -19.00 9.32 -4.24
N ASN A 121 -19.99 9.63 -5.08
CA ASN A 121 -19.77 10.22 -6.41
C ASN A 121 -18.75 9.44 -7.28
N ASN A 122 -18.82 8.11 -7.29
CA ASN A 122 -17.86 7.21 -7.98
C ASN A 122 -16.42 7.32 -7.49
N ILE A 123 -16.21 7.86 -6.28
CA ILE A 123 -14.91 7.99 -5.65
C ILE A 123 -14.90 7.16 -4.37
N ARG A 124 -13.81 6.43 -4.14
CA ARG A 124 -13.58 5.73 -2.86
C ARG A 124 -12.19 6.03 -2.33
N SER A 125 -12.11 6.27 -1.02
CA SER A 125 -10.82 6.40 -0.34
C SER A 125 -10.30 5.03 0.11
N ILE A 126 -9.01 4.78 -0.10
CA ILE A 126 -8.26 3.65 0.44
C ILE A 126 -7.32 4.23 1.49
N LYS A 127 -7.43 3.75 2.73
CA LYS A 127 -6.67 4.25 3.87
C LYS A 127 -5.57 3.28 4.26
N CYS A 128 -4.40 3.84 4.52
CA CYS A 128 -3.21 3.13 4.90
C CYS A 128 -2.64 3.69 6.20
N HIS A 129 -2.09 2.81 7.02
CA HIS A 129 -1.11 3.19 8.03
C HIS A 129 0.18 3.60 7.33
N GLY A 130 0.77 4.73 7.70
CA GLY A 130 1.97 5.29 7.08
C GLY A 130 3.28 4.74 7.63
N ARG A 131 4.38 5.43 7.30
CA ARG A 131 5.75 5.03 7.61
C ARG A 131 6.00 5.00 9.12
N ILE A 132 5.47 5.95 9.88
CA ILE A 132 5.64 5.97 11.34
C ILE A 132 4.94 4.76 11.95
N SER A 133 3.70 4.48 11.53
CA SER A 133 2.92 3.35 12.01
C SER A 133 3.60 2.01 11.72
N VAL A 134 4.18 1.85 10.53
CA VAL A 134 4.85 0.60 10.12
C VAL A 134 6.24 0.48 10.75
N TYR A 135 7.10 1.47 10.53
CA TYR A 135 8.51 1.36 10.90
C TYR A 135 8.79 1.75 12.34
N ARG A 136 7.91 2.49 13.02
CA ARG A 136 8.03 2.77 14.44
C ARG A 136 7.14 1.84 15.24
N MET A 137 5.82 2.03 15.16
CA MET A 137 4.89 1.38 16.08
C MET A 137 4.86 -0.13 15.93
N ALA A 138 4.68 -0.65 14.72
CA ALA A 138 4.66 -2.09 14.50
C ALA A 138 6.03 -2.74 14.78
N TYR A 139 7.11 -2.08 14.38
CA TYR A 139 8.48 -2.56 14.66
C TYR A 139 8.78 -2.66 16.16
N GLU A 140 8.50 -1.61 16.92
CA GLU A 140 8.71 -1.55 18.37
C GLU A 140 7.88 -2.62 19.08
N HIS A 141 6.63 -2.80 18.65
CA HIS A 141 5.75 -3.85 19.17
C HIS A 141 6.29 -5.26 18.90
N ILE A 142 6.77 -5.54 17.69
CA ILE A 142 7.31 -6.87 17.30
C ILE A 142 8.62 -7.17 18.02
N THR A 143 9.46 -6.15 18.23
CA THR A 143 10.80 -6.32 18.84
C THR A 143 10.80 -6.20 20.36
N GLY A 144 9.68 -5.80 20.97
CA GLY A 144 9.57 -5.61 22.41
C GLY A 144 10.29 -4.37 22.95
N PHE A 145 10.80 -3.50 22.07
CA PHE A 145 11.39 -2.22 22.45
C PHE A 145 10.29 -1.19 22.69
N PHE A 146 9.75 -1.15 23.91
CA PHE A 146 9.00 0.00 24.39
C PHE A 146 9.98 0.94 25.10
N ASN A 147 10.16 2.16 24.59
CA ASN A 147 10.89 3.19 25.33
C ASN A 147 10.10 3.49 26.61
N SER A 148 10.61 3.00 27.74
CA SER A 148 10.17 3.32 29.10
C SER A 148 10.54 4.76 29.46
#